data_AF-A0A3S1TE87-F1
#
_entry.id   AF-A0A3S1TE87-F1
#
_cell.length_a   1.000
_cell.length_b   1.000
_cell.length_c   1.000
_cell.angle_alpha   90.00
_cell.angle_beta   90.00
_cell.angle_gamma   90.00
#
_symmetry.space_group_name_H-M   'P 1'
#
loop_
_entity.id
_entity.type
_entity.pdbx_description
1 polymer ?
#
loop_
_entity_poly.entity_id
_entity_poly.type
_entity_poly.pdbx_seq_one_letter_code
_entity_poly.pdbx_strand_id
1 'polypeptide(L)'
;MTRTITGTHPLDHLVLPTQSLEVARARLAALGFVVAPTGIHPFGTENCCVFLADGTYLEPLAVGDEQVAAKAIADGNVFVTRDRAYRDSNGDEGFSAIVLGTGNADADHARYVDAGISAGDMLGFSRAFTDPAGKSDIA
;
A
#
# COMPACT_ATOMS: atom_id res chain seq x y z
N MET A 1 -23.50 13.87 25.38
CA MET A 1 -23.46 12.53 24.76
C MET A 1 -22.61 12.64 23.50
N THR A 2 -21.41 12.07 23.53
CA THR A 2 -20.52 12.03 22.38
C THR A 2 -21.10 11.03 21.38
N ARG A 3 -21.46 11.48 20.18
CA ARG A 3 -21.96 10.60 19.13
C ARG A 3 -20.80 9.70 18.68
N THR A 4 -20.80 8.44 19.11
CA THR A 4 -19.91 7.42 18.52
C THR A 4 -20.28 7.32 17.04
N ILE A 5 -19.39 7.76 16.16
CA ILE A 5 -19.52 7.48 14.72
C ILE A 5 -19.17 6.00 14.56
N THR A 6 -20.17 5.13 14.61
CA THR A 6 -20.05 3.80 14.02
C THR A 6 -20.12 4.00 12.50
N GLY A 7 -18.99 3.98 11.80
CA GLY A 7 -18.99 4.08 10.33
C GLY A 7 -17.81 4.77 9.65
N THR A 8 -16.73 5.14 10.35
CA THR A 8 -15.51 5.66 9.71
C THR A 8 -14.37 4.67 9.87
N HIS A 9 -13.83 4.20 8.75
CA HIS A 9 -12.61 3.41 8.71
C HIS A 9 -11.41 4.29 9.12
N PRO A 10 -10.54 3.84 10.04
CA PRO A 10 -9.32 4.58 10.35
C PRO A 10 -8.40 4.63 9.12
N LEU A 11 -7.57 5.66 9.04
CA LEU A 11 -6.45 5.65 8.11
C LEU A 11 -5.51 4.49 8.50
N ASP A 12 -5.10 3.71 7.49
CA ASP A 12 -4.08 2.68 7.64
C ASP A 12 -2.75 3.25 7.14
N HIS A 13 -2.65 3.53 5.84
CA HIS A 13 -1.43 4.06 5.24
C HIS A 13 -1.66 4.83 3.95
N LEU A 14 -0.59 5.47 3.50
CA LEU A 14 -0.50 6.21 2.25
C LEU A 14 0.45 5.48 1.29
N VAL A 15 -0.01 5.21 0.07
CA VAL A 15 0.81 4.59 -0.99
C VAL A 15 1.46 5.70 -1.82
N LEU A 16 2.79 5.67 -1.87
CA LEU A 16 3.62 6.70 -2.47
C LEU A 16 4.47 6.06 -3.59
N PRO A 17 3.96 5.99 -4.84
CA PRO A 17 4.79 5.56 -5.96
C PRO A 17 6.09 6.35 -5.97
N THR A 18 7.19 5.63 -6.14
CA THR A 18 8.51 6.19 -6.39
C THR A 18 9.20 5.40 -7.49
N GLN A 19 10.10 6.08 -8.20
CA GLN A 19 10.95 5.47 -9.20
C GLN A 19 12.08 4.65 -8.55
N SER A 20 12.52 5.05 -7.35
CA SER A 20 13.64 4.41 -6.66
C SER A 20 13.46 4.40 -5.15
N LEU A 21 13.36 3.20 -4.56
CA LEU A 21 13.33 3.04 -3.11
C LEU A 21 14.61 3.55 -2.43
N GLU A 22 15.76 3.47 -3.10
CA GLU A 22 17.02 4.00 -2.56
C GLU A 22 16.92 5.51 -2.35
N VAL A 23 16.44 6.23 -3.38
CA VAL A 23 16.26 7.69 -3.33
C VAL A 23 15.20 8.08 -2.31
N ALA A 24 14.06 7.38 -2.30
CA ALA A 24 13.00 7.61 -1.32
C ALA A 24 13.51 7.41 0.12
N ARG A 25 14.22 6.30 0.37
CA ARG A 25 14.84 6.01 1.67
C ARG A 25 15.83 7.09 2.08
N ALA A 26 16.73 7.50 1.19
CA ALA A 26 17.72 8.53 1.48
C ALA A 26 17.06 9.87 1.85
N ARG A 27 16.00 10.27 1.13
CA ARG A 27 15.25 11.50 1.41
C ARG A 27 14.51 11.43 2.74
N LEU A 28 13.82 10.33 3.01
CA LEU A 28 13.08 10.15 4.26
C LEU A 28 14.03 10.08 5.47
N ALA A 29 15.17 9.40 5.33
CA ALA A 29 16.21 9.38 6.36
C ALA A 29 16.80 10.77 6.62
N ALA A 30 17.02 11.58 5.56
CA ALA A 30 17.48 12.95 5.70
C ALA A 30 16.46 13.87 6.42
N LEU A 31 15.17 13.53 6.37
CA LEU A 31 14.11 14.19 7.15
C LEU A 31 14.01 13.68 8.60
N GLY A 32 14.83 12.69 8.98
CA GLY A 32 14.87 12.12 10.33
C GLY A 32 13.93 10.94 10.55
N PHE A 33 13.30 10.40 9.50
CA PHE A 33 12.51 9.18 9.61
C PHE A 33 13.39 7.94 9.71
N VAL A 34 12.92 6.97 10.50
CA VAL A 34 13.45 5.61 10.48
C VAL A 34 12.71 4.82 9.40
N VAL A 35 13.44 4.36 8.39
CA VAL A 35 12.86 3.65 7.24
C VAL A 35 13.10 2.15 7.39
N ALA A 36 12.04 1.36 7.36
CA ALA A 36 12.10 -0.10 7.49
C ALA A 36 12.89 -0.76 6.35
N PRO A 37 13.41 -1.99 6.53
CA PRO A 37 14.01 -2.78 5.44
C PRO A 37 13.09 -2.92 4.23
N THR A 38 13.66 -3.24 3.06
CA THR A 38 12.86 -3.43 1.85
C THR A 38 11.92 -4.62 2.00
N GLY A 39 10.63 -4.40 1.76
CA GLY A 39 9.62 -5.45 1.64
C GLY A 39 9.36 -5.80 0.19
N ILE A 40 9.28 -7.10 -0.12
CA ILE A 40 8.99 -7.59 -1.47
C ILE A 40 7.56 -8.13 -1.52
N HIS A 41 6.77 -7.66 -2.48
CA HIS A 41 5.46 -8.22 -2.77
C HIS A 41 5.57 -9.33 -3.84
N PRO A 42 4.80 -10.43 -3.73
CA PRO A 42 4.85 -11.54 -4.69
C PRO A 42 4.30 -11.17 -6.07
N PHE A 43 3.75 -9.96 -6.20
CA PHE A 43 3.22 -9.38 -7.43
C PHE A 43 4.16 -8.32 -8.04
N GLY A 44 5.45 -8.32 -7.69
CA GLY A 44 6.49 -7.61 -8.45
C GLY A 44 6.78 -6.18 -8.01
N THR A 45 6.09 -5.67 -6.99
CA THR A 45 6.44 -4.39 -6.34
C THR A 45 7.26 -4.60 -5.08
N GLU A 46 7.98 -3.57 -4.66
CA GLU A 46 8.70 -3.51 -3.40
C GLU A 46 8.46 -2.19 -2.67
N ASN A 47 8.64 -2.18 -1.35
CA ASN A 47 8.45 -0.98 -0.52
C ASN A 47 9.55 -0.75 0.51
N CYS A 48 9.62 0.48 1.02
CA CYS A 48 10.41 0.82 2.21
C CYS A 48 9.61 1.70 3.18
N CYS A 49 8.84 1.07 4.08
CA CYS A 49 7.87 1.78 4.90
C CYS A 49 8.48 2.68 5.98
N VAL A 50 7.75 3.74 6.33
CA VAL A 50 7.97 4.55 7.54
C VAL A 50 6.76 4.40 8.45
N PHE A 51 6.95 3.77 9.61
CA PHE A 51 5.90 3.56 10.59
C PHE A 51 5.83 4.73 11.58
N LEU A 52 4.62 5.20 11.85
CA LEU A 52 4.34 6.31 12.76
C LEU A 52 3.85 5.81 14.12
N ALA A 53 3.92 6.69 15.12
CA ALA A 53 3.63 6.32 16.51
C ALA A 53 2.17 5.90 16.76
N ASP A 54 1.24 6.32 15.89
CA ASP A 54 -0.19 5.97 15.97
C ASP A 54 -0.55 4.68 15.20
N GLY A 55 0.45 4.00 14.64
CA GLY A 55 0.27 2.77 13.87
C GLY A 55 0.04 2.98 12.37
N THR A 56 -0.15 4.22 11.91
CA THR A 56 -0.21 4.52 10.47
C THR A 56 1.19 4.47 9.84
N TYR A 57 1.26 4.35 8.51
CA TYR A 57 2.55 4.38 7.83
C TYR A 57 2.53 5.04 6.45
N LEU A 58 3.72 5.41 5.99
CA LEU A 58 3.99 5.80 4.61
C LEU A 58 4.59 4.60 3.89
N GLU A 59 4.08 4.29 2.70
CA GLU A 59 4.58 3.22 1.85
C GLU A 59 5.15 3.80 0.54
N PRO A 60 6.43 4.20 0.52
CA PRO A 60 7.17 4.31 -0.73
C PRO A 60 7.13 2.99 -1.47
N LEU A 61 6.63 2.99 -2.70
CA LEU A 61 6.37 1.80 -3.50
C LEU A 61 7.06 1.91 -4.86
N ALA A 62 7.92 0.96 -5.19
CA ALA A 62 8.56 0.84 -6.50
C ALA A 62 8.17 -0.48 -7.18
N VAL A 63 8.34 -0.54 -8.50
CA VAL A 63 8.29 -1.81 -9.24
C VAL A 63 9.66 -2.47 -9.14
N GLY A 64 9.75 -3.59 -8.41
CA GLY A 64 10.99 -4.33 -8.20
C GLY A 64 11.25 -5.39 -9.28
N ASP A 65 10.18 -5.95 -9.86
CA ASP A 65 10.23 -6.89 -10.98
C ASP A 65 9.09 -6.60 -11.96
N GLU A 66 9.45 -5.99 -13.10
CA GLU A 66 8.54 -5.63 -14.18
C GLU A 66 7.83 -6.84 -14.81
N GLN A 67 8.50 -7.99 -14.90
CA GLN A 67 7.93 -9.19 -15.53
C GLN A 67 6.89 -9.81 -14.60
N VAL A 68 7.19 -9.89 -13.30
CA VAL A 68 6.25 -10.38 -12.28
C VAL A 68 5.06 -9.43 -12.17
N ALA A 69 5.29 -8.12 -12.17
CA ALA A 69 4.21 -7.12 -12.16
C ALA A 69 3.31 -7.24 -13.39
N ALA A 70 3.90 -7.35 -14.59
CA ALA A 70 3.13 -7.53 -15.83
C ALA A 70 2.32 -8.83 -15.82
N LYS A 71 2.88 -9.94 -15.32
CA LYS A 71 2.16 -11.20 -15.15
C LYS A 71 1.00 -11.06 -14.16
N ALA A 72 1.22 -10.42 -13.02
CA ALA A 72 0.20 -10.18 -12.01
C ALA A 72 -0.95 -9.30 -12.55
N ILE A 73 -0.64 -8.28 -13.35
CA ILE A 73 -1.65 -7.49 -14.08
C ILE A 73 -2.46 -8.38 -15.02
N ALA A 74 -1.79 -9.22 -15.82
CA ALA A 74 -2.47 -10.14 -16.74
C ALA A 74 -3.36 -11.16 -16.01
N ASP A 75 -3.01 -11.53 -14.78
CA ASP A 75 -3.78 -12.43 -13.92
C ASP A 75 -4.90 -11.71 -13.13
N GLY A 76 -5.09 -10.40 -13.32
CA GLY A 76 -6.17 -9.64 -12.70
C GLY A 76 -5.85 -9.05 -11.33
N ASN A 77 -4.58 -8.93 -10.94
CA ASN A 77 -4.21 -8.28 -9.68
C ASN A 77 -4.58 -6.79 -9.72
N VAL A 78 -5.61 -6.43 -8.96
CA VAL A 78 -6.18 -5.08 -8.94
C VAL A 78 -5.22 -4.01 -8.42
N PHE A 79 -4.27 -4.37 -7.55
CA PHE A 79 -3.32 -3.41 -6.97
C PHE A 79 -2.31 -2.93 -8.01
N VAL A 80 -1.56 -3.86 -8.61
CA VAL A 80 -0.53 -3.50 -9.62
C VAL A 80 -1.13 -2.99 -10.93
N THR A 81 -2.37 -3.39 -11.25
CA THR A 81 -3.10 -2.81 -12.38
C THR A 81 -3.34 -1.32 -12.19
N ARG A 82 -3.69 -0.90 -10.96
CA ARG A 82 -3.99 0.50 -10.64
C ARG A 82 -2.73 1.32 -10.40
N ASP A 83 -1.69 0.72 -9.81
CA ASP A 83 -0.36 1.33 -9.76
C ASP A 83 0.15 1.65 -11.18
N ARG A 84 0.09 0.69 -12.11
CA ARG A 84 0.45 0.93 -13.52
C ARG A 84 -0.36 2.06 -14.14
N ALA A 85 -1.68 2.04 -13.99
CA ALA A 85 -2.55 3.08 -14.54
C ALA A 85 -2.23 4.48 -13.98
N TYR A 86 -1.91 4.58 -12.68
CA TYR A 86 -1.47 5.82 -12.07
C TYR A 86 -0.16 6.29 -12.69
N ARG A 87 0.85 5.41 -12.80
CA ARG A 87 2.17 5.75 -13.34
C ARG A 87 2.11 6.17 -14.81
N ASP A 88 1.33 5.47 -15.63
CA ASP A 88 1.14 5.81 -17.03
C ASP A 88 0.52 7.21 -17.21
N SER A 89 -0.29 7.65 -16.25
CA SER A 89 -0.99 8.95 -16.30
C SER A 89 -0.23 10.09 -15.62
N ASN A 90 0.53 9.80 -14.57
CA ASN A 90 1.08 10.81 -13.65
C ASN A 90 2.61 10.73 -13.49
N GLY A 91 3.25 9.69 -14.00
CA GLY A 91 4.67 9.38 -13.81
C GLY A 91 4.96 8.52 -12.57
N ASP A 92 6.25 8.24 -12.36
CA ASP A 92 6.71 7.24 -11.38
C ASP A 92 6.73 7.70 -9.92
N GLU A 93 6.47 8.98 -9.66
CA GLU A 93 6.55 9.59 -8.33
C GLU A 93 5.19 10.20 -7.93
N GLY A 94 4.78 10.03 -6.67
CA GLY A 94 3.64 10.79 -6.13
C GLY A 94 2.86 10.08 -5.04
N PHE A 95 1.54 10.18 -5.11
CA PHE A 95 0.60 9.68 -4.09
C PHE A 95 -0.62 9.07 -4.77
N SER A 96 -0.65 7.73 -4.86
CA SER A 96 -1.62 7.00 -5.69
C SER A 96 -2.82 6.47 -4.91
N ALA A 97 -2.68 6.23 -3.60
CA ALA A 97 -3.77 5.66 -2.82
C ALA A 97 -3.74 6.04 -1.34
N ILE A 98 -4.94 6.09 -0.76
CA ILE A 98 -5.20 6.08 0.67
C ILE A 98 -5.75 4.70 1.00
N VAL A 99 -5.20 4.06 2.04
CA VAL A 99 -5.72 2.79 2.54
C VAL A 99 -6.40 3.02 3.87
N LEU A 100 -7.57 2.39 4.02
CA LEU A 100 -8.40 2.51 5.20
C LEU A 100 -8.55 1.16 5.87
N GLY A 101 -8.37 1.11 7.19
CA GLY A 101 -8.48 -0.11 7.97
C GLY A 101 -9.92 -0.58 8.13
N THR A 102 -10.14 -1.89 8.10
CA THR A 102 -11.47 -2.46 8.32
C THR A 102 -11.39 -3.75 9.14
N GLY A 103 -12.41 -3.97 9.97
CA GLY A 103 -12.60 -5.24 10.66
C GLY A 103 -13.30 -6.30 9.80
N ASN A 104 -13.81 -5.94 8.61
CA ASN A 104 -14.52 -6.84 7.73
C ASN A 104 -14.44 -6.37 6.26
N ALA A 105 -13.40 -6.82 5.55
CA ALA A 105 -13.17 -6.44 4.16
C ALA A 105 -14.27 -6.96 3.21
N ASP A 106 -14.84 -8.14 3.48
CA ASP A 106 -15.94 -8.69 2.67
C ASP A 106 -17.19 -7.81 2.70
N ALA A 107 -17.55 -7.31 3.90
CA ALA A 107 -18.69 -6.41 4.07
C ALA A 107 -18.47 -5.07 3.35
N ASP A 108 -17.26 -4.52 3.40
CA ASP A 108 -16.91 -3.31 2.66
C ASP A 108 -16.91 -3.51 1.15
N HIS A 109 -16.35 -4.63 0.67
CA HIS A 109 -16.38 -4.97 -0.73
C HIS A 109 -17.82 -5.08 -1.26
N ALA A 110 -18.70 -5.80 -0.55
CA ALA A 110 -20.11 -5.90 -0.91
C ALA A 110 -20.79 -4.51 -0.96
N ARG A 111 -20.50 -3.63 0.01
CA ARG A 111 -21.00 -2.25 0.04
C ARG A 111 -20.48 -1.42 -1.13
N TYR A 112 -19.21 -1.55 -1.51
CA TYR A 112 -18.63 -0.84 -2.65
C TYR A 112 -19.19 -1.32 -3.99
N VAL A 113 -19.48 -2.61 -4.12
CA VAL A 113 -20.15 -3.18 -5.29
C VAL A 113 -21.58 -2.64 -5.41
N ASP A 114 -22.36 -2.69 -4.32
CA ASP A 114 -23.74 -2.16 -4.29
C ASP A 114 -23.80 -0.66 -4.61
N ALA A 115 -22.83 0.11 -4.10
CA ALA A 115 -22.70 1.53 -4.38
C ALA A 115 -22.11 1.87 -5.77
N GLY A 116 -21.69 0.87 -6.56
CA GLY A 116 -21.10 1.08 -7.88
C GLY A 116 -19.73 1.75 -7.89
N ILE A 117 -19.00 1.71 -6.78
CA ILE A 117 -17.66 2.31 -6.62
C ILE A 117 -16.54 1.28 -6.47
N SER A 118 -16.88 -0.01 -6.45
CA SER A 118 -15.88 -1.08 -6.51
C SER A 118 -15.12 -1.01 -7.83
N ALA A 119 -13.83 -1.36 -7.78
CA ALA A 119 -12.95 -1.28 -8.94
C ALA A 119 -12.18 -2.58 -9.15
N GLY A 120 -12.88 -3.69 -8.94
CA GLY A 120 -12.43 -5.06 -9.22
C GLY A 120 -12.59 -5.97 -8.01
N ASP A 121 -12.10 -7.21 -8.18
CA ASP A 121 -12.13 -8.23 -7.14
C ASP A 121 -11.25 -7.86 -5.94
N MET A 122 -11.59 -8.42 -4.77
CA MET A 122 -10.79 -8.24 -3.57
C MET A 122 -9.42 -8.92 -3.73
N LEU A 123 -8.34 -8.18 -3.49
CA LEU A 123 -6.99 -8.74 -3.43
C LEU A 123 -6.73 -9.34 -2.05
N GLY A 124 -6.60 -10.66 -1.98
CA GLY A 124 -6.13 -11.36 -0.78
C GLY A 124 -4.62 -11.61 -0.86
N PHE A 125 -3.87 -11.10 0.11
CA PHE A 125 -2.43 -11.33 0.23
C PHE A 125 -2.00 -11.19 1.68
N SER A 126 -0.96 -11.93 2.07
CA SER A 126 -0.26 -11.70 3.34
C SER A 126 1.23 -11.94 3.19
N ARG A 127 2.02 -11.25 4.01
CA ARG A 127 3.48 -11.45 4.06
C ARG A 127 4.06 -11.16 5.43
N ALA A 128 5.20 -11.80 5.70
CA ALA A 128 6.05 -11.31 6.75
C ALA A 128 6.63 -9.94 6.39
N PHE A 129 6.67 -9.03 7.36
CA PHE A 129 7.45 -7.81 7.30
C PHE A 129 8.25 -7.67 8.59
N THR A 130 9.37 -6.96 8.50
CA THR A 130 10.26 -6.69 9.63
C THR A 130 10.25 -5.19 9.92
N ASP A 131 9.95 -4.83 11.17
CA ASP A 131 10.01 -3.44 11.61
C ASP A 131 11.47 -2.96 11.81
N PRO A 132 11.70 -1.65 12.04
CA PRO A 132 13.05 -1.15 12.27
C PRO A 132 13.75 -1.68 13.53
N ALA A 133 13.01 -2.26 14.48
CA ALA A 133 13.56 -2.91 15.67
C ALA A 133 13.94 -4.39 15.41
N GLY A 134 13.73 -4.90 14.19
CA GLY A 134 14.01 -6.28 13.81
C GLY A 134 12.90 -7.26 14.19
N LYS A 135 11.75 -6.79 14.67
CA LYS A 135 10.59 -7.64 14.98
C LYS A 135 9.87 -7.99 13.67
N SER A 136 9.57 -9.26 13.47
CA SER A 136 8.78 -9.73 12.33
C SER A 136 7.31 -9.89 12.70
N ASP A 137 6.41 -9.49 11.81
CA ASP A 137 4.95 -9.66 11.92
C ASP A 137 4.35 -9.96 10.54
N ILE A 138 3.05 -10.28 10.47
CA ILE A 138 2.32 -10.51 9.22
C ILE A 138 1.51 -9.27 8.85
N ALA A 139 1.74 -8.76 7.64
CA ALA A 139 0.85 -7.83 6.93
C ALA A 139 -0.17 -8.62 6.12
#